data_AF-A0A1I4JNM4-F1
#
_entry.id   AF-A0A1I4JNM4-F1
#
_cell.length_a   1.000
_cell.length_b   1.000
_cell.length_c   1.000
_cell.angle_alpha   90.00
_cell.angle_beta   90.00
_cell.angle_gamma   90.00
#
_symmetry.space_group_name_H-M   'P 1'
#
loop_
_entity.id
_entity.type
_entity.pdbx_description
1 polymer ?
#
loop_
_entity_poly.entity_id
_entity_poly.type
_entity_poly.pdbx_seq_one_letter_code
_entity_poly.pdbx_strand_id
1 'polypeptide(L)'
;MYITYRTTHTQYFLEYLIEHCVLAVTFFLPLSLKWSSIFLGVGALLWLGKIIVLQKLDFKATPFDFGIALLVLLSGASILASPDRDFSFYNYYNLMGRYILLYYLVVNNMRSSTQVKRLIWSMLSSAVVVAMYGFYQYFFGATLSALEWVDGEQFPDLKMRVFSTLENPNLLAGFLVTMMAIASGMGYKAQENKYKIVYSALVILFGGCLILTYSRGAWLSVLAIVAMYGMLCNRKIFWLLLLLPVIAFFAHDALLERLMSIMNPTDTSSTLRLALWESTIAMIVNKPFLGIGWGAYWMVYPDYDFFINNPNTKIFHAHNMYLNIAAEIGIPGLITFLTIMYGHLRLALSSVRESIRWSSGIMLGIVGAIFGLIVNGFTDYVMFNIQLSMLFWLLNALIVVVWKQNSQRQDQNYRLKKVI
;
A
#
# COMPACT_ATOMS: atom_id res chain seq x y z
N MET A 1 -44.99 -2.78 -15.48
CA MET A 1 -44.58 -3.26 -14.14
C MET A 1 -43.50 -4.36 -14.21
N TYR A 2 -43.61 -5.33 -15.12
CA TYR A 2 -42.65 -6.46 -15.25
C TYR A 2 -41.23 -6.06 -15.70
N ILE A 3 -41.11 -5.09 -16.62
CA ILE A 3 -39.80 -4.61 -17.13
C ILE A 3 -38.99 -3.94 -16.01
N THR A 4 -39.61 -3.03 -15.25
CA THR A 4 -38.94 -2.29 -14.15
C THR A 4 -38.48 -3.21 -13.01
N TYR A 5 -39.25 -4.26 -12.70
CA TYR A 5 -38.91 -5.27 -11.68
C TYR A 5 -37.73 -6.17 -12.10
N ARG A 6 -37.66 -6.55 -13.38
CA ARG A 6 -36.55 -7.36 -13.91
C ARG A 6 -35.24 -6.58 -13.93
N THR A 7 -35.30 -5.30 -14.31
CA THR A 7 -34.12 -4.41 -14.34
C THR A 7 -33.54 -4.21 -12.93
N THR A 8 -34.37 -4.06 -11.90
CA THR A 8 -33.89 -3.93 -10.51
C THR A 8 -33.27 -5.23 -10.01
N HIS A 9 -33.89 -6.40 -10.20
CA HIS A 9 -33.30 -7.68 -9.76
C HIS A 9 -31.94 -7.95 -10.42
N THR A 10 -31.84 -7.78 -11.75
CA THR A 10 -30.56 -7.95 -12.47
C THR A 10 -29.51 -6.95 -12.00
N GLN A 11 -29.89 -5.69 -11.76
CA GLN A 11 -28.97 -4.69 -11.22
C GLN A 11 -28.43 -5.09 -9.84
N TYR A 12 -29.29 -5.51 -8.91
CA TYR A 12 -28.87 -5.94 -7.58
C TYR A 12 -27.95 -7.15 -7.65
N PHE A 13 -28.26 -8.13 -8.50
CA PHE A 13 -27.43 -9.32 -8.69
C PHE A 13 -26.03 -8.97 -9.23
N LEU A 14 -25.94 -8.11 -10.24
CA LEU A 14 -24.66 -7.64 -10.77
C LEU A 14 -23.87 -6.83 -9.73
N GLU A 15 -24.52 -5.93 -9.00
CA GLU A 15 -23.88 -5.16 -7.92
C GLU A 15 -23.36 -6.08 -6.80
N TYR A 16 -24.11 -7.12 -6.45
CA TYR A 16 -23.68 -8.15 -5.51
C TYR A 16 -22.45 -8.89 -6.01
N LEU A 17 -22.45 -9.40 -7.25
CA LEU A 17 -21.30 -10.13 -7.80
C LEU A 17 -20.04 -9.25 -7.93
N ILE A 18 -20.19 -8.00 -8.38
CA ILE A 18 -19.09 -7.04 -8.46
C ILE A 18 -18.49 -6.82 -7.07
N GLU A 19 -19.32 -6.62 -6.05
CA GLU A 19 -18.81 -6.48 -4.68
C GLU A 19 -18.00 -7.71 -4.24
N HIS A 20 -18.50 -8.93 -4.47
CA HIS A 20 -17.79 -10.16 -4.07
C HIS A 20 -16.48 -10.33 -4.84
N CYS A 21 -16.43 -9.91 -6.11
CA CYS A 21 -15.17 -9.86 -6.85
C CYS A 21 -14.19 -8.90 -6.19
N VAL A 22 -14.61 -7.69 -5.81
CA VAL A 22 -13.72 -6.74 -5.11
C VAL A 22 -13.27 -7.31 -3.77
N LEU A 23 -14.16 -7.92 -2.98
CA LEU A 23 -13.79 -8.58 -1.72
C LEU A 23 -12.79 -9.71 -1.92
N ALA A 24 -12.91 -10.47 -3.02
CA ALA A 24 -11.98 -11.53 -3.38
C ALA A 24 -10.64 -10.96 -3.87
N VAL A 25 -10.64 -9.88 -4.66
CA VAL A 25 -9.41 -9.16 -5.05
C VAL A 25 -8.62 -8.78 -3.82
N THR A 26 -9.26 -8.15 -2.82
CA THR A 26 -8.59 -7.71 -1.59
C THR A 26 -8.15 -8.86 -0.69
N PHE A 27 -8.92 -9.94 -0.63
CA PHE A 27 -8.58 -11.12 0.16
C PHE A 27 -7.38 -11.86 -0.42
N PHE A 28 -7.37 -12.10 -1.74
CA PHE A 28 -6.27 -12.82 -2.38
C PHE A 28 -5.07 -11.93 -2.68
N LEU A 29 -5.16 -10.61 -2.53
CA LEU A 29 -4.10 -9.68 -2.91
C LEU A 29 -2.73 -10.06 -2.33
N PRO A 30 -2.55 -10.27 -1.01
CA PRO A 30 -1.25 -10.66 -0.47
C PRO A 30 -0.99 -12.17 -0.54
N LEU A 31 -2.00 -13.00 -0.84
CA LEU A 31 -1.90 -14.46 -0.85
C LEU A 31 -1.53 -15.02 -2.23
N SER A 32 -2.10 -14.46 -3.29
CA SER A 32 -1.88 -14.87 -4.67
C SER A 32 -2.29 -13.77 -5.64
N LEU A 33 -1.28 -13.15 -6.27
CA LEU A 33 -1.50 -12.13 -7.30
C LEU A 33 -2.31 -12.68 -8.48
N LYS A 34 -2.15 -13.96 -8.83
CA LYS A 34 -2.89 -14.63 -9.90
C LYS A 34 -4.39 -14.61 -9.63
N TRP A 35 -4.81 -15.09 -8.45
CA TRP A 35 -6.23 -15.09 -8.07
C TRP A 35 -6.79 -13.69 -7.95
N SER A 36 -6.05 -12.76 -7.33
CA SER A 36 -6.44 -11.35 -7.25
C SER A 36 -6.67 -10.74 -8.65
N SER A 37 -5.79 -11.04 -9.61
CA SER A 37 -5.92 -10.56 -11.00
C SER A 37 -7.12 -11.17 -11.73
N ILE A 38 -7.42 -12.45 -11.50
CA ILE A 38 -8.60 -13.12 -12.09
C ILE A 38 -9.88 -12.45 -11.58
N PHE A 39 -10.02 -12.26 -10.27
CA PHE A 39 -11.21 -11.60 -9.70
C PHE A 39 -11.32 -10.14 -10.13
N LEU A 40 -10.21 -9.44 -10.32
CA LEU A 40 -10.22 -8.08 -10.86
C LEU A 40 -10.76 -8.05 -12.29
N GLY A 41 -10.30 -8.97 -13.14
CA GLY A 41 -10.79 -9.13 -14.51
C GLY A 41 -12.26 -9.50 -14.57
N VAL A 42 -12.71 -10.47 -13.77
CA VAL A 42 -14.13 -10.86 -13.69
C VAL A 42 -14.98 -9.70 -13.19
N GLY A 43 -14.55 -8.99 -12.15
CA GLY A 43 -15.23 -7.80 -11.62
C GLY A 43 -15.35 -6.69 -12.68
N ALA A 44 -14.31 -6.48 -13.47
CA ALA A 44 -14.32 -5.52 -14.58
C ALA A 44 -15.31 -5.91 -15.69
N LEU A 45 -15.32 -7.19 -16.09
CA LEU A 45 -16.28 -7.70 -17.08
C LEU A 45 -17.73 -7.60 -16.59
N LEU A 46 -17.98 -7.90 -15.31
CA LEU A 46 -19.29 -7.72 -14.70
C LEU A 46 -19.71 -6.24 -14.65
N TRP A 47 -18.77 -5.34 -14.36
CA TRP A 47 -19.03 -3.91 -14.38
C TRP A 47 -19.34 -3.39 -15.78
N LEU A 48 -18.60 -3.85 -16.80
CA LEU A 48 -18.90 -3.56 -18.20
C LEU A 48 -20.27 -4.12 -18.61
N GLY A 49 -20.56 -5.38 -18.25
CA GLY A 49 -21.87 -6.00 -18.48
C GLY A 49 -23.01 -5.24 -17.81
N LYS A 50 -22.80 -4.72 -16.60
CA LYS A 50 -23.75 -3.84 -15.90
C LYS A 50 -24.00 -2.55 -16.69
N ILE A 51 -22.97 -1.90 -17.23
CA ILE A 51 -23.13 -0.69 -18.04
C ILE A 51 -23.94 -0.97 -19.30
N ILE A 52 -23.64 -2.08 -19.99
CA ILE A 52 -24.32 -2.49 -21.23
C ILE A 52 -25.79 -2.84 -20.97
N VAL A 53 -26.07 -3.69 -19.97
CA VAL A 53 -27.43 -4.16 -19.65
C VAL A 53 -28.32 -3.02 -19.16
N LEU A 54 -27.77 -2.12 -18.34
CA LEU A 54 -28.52 -0.97 -17.82
C LEU A 54 -28.54 0.22 -18.78
N GLN A 55 -27.79 0.16 -19.90
CA GLN A 55 -27.58 1.25 -20.85
C GLN A 55 -27.25 2.58 -20.18
N LYS A 56 -26.53 2.52 -19.06
CA LYS A 56 -26.26 3.68 -18.20
C LYS A 56 -24.82 3.66 -17.73
N LEU A 57 -24.05 4.64 -18.20
CA LEU A 57 -22.72 4.93 -17.69
C LEU A 57 -22.84 5.81 -16.44
N ASP A 58 -23.01 5.18 -15.27
CA ASP A 58 -23.03 5.86 -13.96
C ASP A 58 -21.59 6.08 -13.45
N PHE A 59 -20.75 6.74 -14.25
CA PHE A 59 -19.36 7.01 -13.89
C PHE A 59 -19.28 8.20 -12.93
N LYS A 60 -18.72 7.96 -11.75
CA LYS A 60 -18.62 8.93 -10.66
C LYS A 60 -17.25 9.60 -10.69
N ALA A 61 -17.20 10.78 -11.28
CA ALA A 61 -16.02 11.63 -11.27
C ALA A 61 -15.45 11.81 -9.85
N THR A 62 -14.13 11.86 -9.74
CA THR A 62 -13.39 12.10 -8.51
C THR A 62 -12.59 13.41 -8.63
N PRO A 63 -12.30 14.10 -7.51
CA PRO A 63 -11.42 15.27 -7.53
C PRO A 63 -10.00 14.96 -8.03
N PHE A 64 -9.62 13.68 -8.13
CA PHE A 64 -8.27 13.23 -8.48
C PHE A 64 -8.16 12.74 -9.92
N ASP A 65 -9.25 12.71 -10.70
CA ASP A 65 -9.27 12.14 -12.05
C ASP A 65 -8.25 12.82 -12.98
N PHE A 66 -8.13 14.15 -12.91
CA PHE A 66 -7.14 14.88 -13.70
C PHE A 66 -5.70 14.49 -13.32
N GLY A 67 -5.39 14.43 -12.03
CA GLY A 67 -4.06 14.03 -11.56
C GLY A 67 -3.74 12.60 -11.96
N ILE A 68 -4.68 11.67 -11.80
CA ILE A 68 -4.53 10.28 -12.21
C ILE A 68 -4.31 10.20 -13.73
N ALA A 69 -5.12 10.88 -14.53
CA ALA A 69 -4.94 10.92 -15.98
C ALA A 69 -3.56 11.48 -16.38
N LEU A 70 -3.12 12.56 -15.73
CA LEU A 70 -1.79 13.13 -15.96
C LEU A 70 -0.67 12.14 -15.60
N LEU A 71 -0.76 11.45 -14.46
CA LEU A 71 0.21 10.44 -14.06
C LEU A 71 0.27 9.30 -15.08
N VAL A 72 -0.89 8.85 -15.56
CA VAL A 72 -1.02 7.81 -16.59
C VAL A 72 -0.37 8.25 -17.88
N LEU A 73 -0.64 9.47 -18.34
CA LEU A 73 -0.06 10.03 -19.56
C LEU A 73 1.45 10.20 -19.45
N LEU A 74 1.97 10.76 -18.35
CA LEU A 74 3.42 10.92 -18.14
C LEU A 74 4.14 9.58 -18.04
N SER A 75 3.54 8.63 -17.30
CA SER A 75 4.09 7.28 -17.17
C SER A 75 4.07 6.53 -18.51
N GLY A 76 3.02 6.70 -19.32
CA GLY A 76 2.95 6.13 -20.67
C GLY A 76 3.93 6.81 -21.63
N ALA A 77 4.09 8.13 -21.56
CA ALA A 77 5.07 8.87 -22.36
C ALA A 77 6.51 8.47 -22.04
N SER A 78 6.81 8.09 -20.79
CA SER A 78 8.14 7.60 -20.40
C SER A 78 8.60 6.39 -21.22
N ILE A 79 7.67 5.55 -21.70
CA ILE A 79 7.98 4.36 -22.51
C ILE A 79 8.79 4.73 -23.75
N LEU A 80 8.56 5.92 -24.33
CA LEU A 80 9.29 6.40 -25.51
C LEU A 80 10.79 6.56 -25.25
N ALA A 81 11.17 6.80 -24.00
CA ALA A 81 12.55 6.98 -23.54
C ALA A 81 13.24 5.66 -23.11
N SER A 82 12.50 4.55 -23.08
CA SER A 82 13.00 3.22 -22.68
C SER A 82 13.94 2.61 -23.72
N PRO A 83 15.03 1.93 -23.30
CA PRO A 83 15.85 1.09 -24.18
C PRO A 83 15.06 -0.04 -24.83
N ASP A 84 14.10 -0.63 -24.10
CA ASP A 84 13.18 -1.67 -24.59
C ASP A 84 11.73 -1.21 -24.39
N ARG A 85 11.16 -0.70 -25.47
CA ARG A 85 9.80 -0.13 -25.47
C ARG A 85 8.73 -1.19 -25.31
N ASP A 86 8.95 -2.40 -25.82
CA ASP A 86 7.97 -3.48 -25.76
C ASP A 86 7.90 -4.03 -24.33
N PHE A 87 9.05 -4.23 -23.70
CA PHE A 87 9.12 -4.58 -22.28
C PHE A 87 8.46 -3.50 -21.41
N SER A 88 8.82 -2.23 -21.61
CA SER A 88 8.26 -1.12 -20.82
C SER A 88 6.76 -0.97 -21.04
N PHE A 89 6.26 -1.12 -22.27
CA PHE A 89 4.83 -1.10 -22.54
C PHE A 89 4.11 -2.26 -21.86
N TYR A 90 4.66 -3.49 -21.97
CA TYR A 90 4.10 -4.66 -21.31
C TYR A 90 3.99 -4.49 -19.80
N ASN A 91 5.08 -4.02 -19.18
CA ASN A 91 5.12 -3.75 -17.75
C ASN A 91 4.11 -2.63 -17.39
N TYR A 92 4.12 -1.52 -18.12
CA TYR A 92 3.25 -0.38 -17.89
C TYR A 92 1.76 -0.75 -17.94
N TYR A 93 1.26 -1.36 -19.02
CA TYR A 93 -0.18 -1.65 -19.11
C TYR A 93 -0.59 -2.70 -18.06
N ASN A 94 0.29 -3.66 -17.74
CA ASN A 94 0.01 -4.71 -16.76
C ASN A 94 -0.08 -4.13 -15.34
N LEU A 95 0.83 -3.24 -14.96
CA LEU A 95 0.84 -2.60 -13.65
C LEU A 95 -0.20 -1.48 -13.57
N MET A 96 0.00 -0.42 -14.37
CA MET A 96 -0.84 0.79 -14.34
C MET A 96 -2.30 0.46 -14.68
N GLY A 97 -2.54 -0.45 -15.62
CA GLY A 97 -3.90 -0.90 -15.96
C GLY A 97 -4.62 -1.53 -14.78
N ARG A 98 -3.96 -2.42 -14.01
CA ARG A 98 -4.55 -3.03 -12.80
C ARG A 98 -4.84 -1.99 -11.72
N TYR A 99 -3.94 -1.02 -11.54
CA TYR A 99 -4.05 0.04 -10.53
C TYR A 99 -5.28 0.92 -10.77
N ILE A 100 -5.42 1.44 -11.98
CA ILE A 100 -6.54 2.28 -12.40
C ILE A 100 -7.85 1.49 -12.38
N LEU A 101 -7.82 0.26 -12.90
CA LEU A 101 -9.00 -0.60 -12.95
C LEU A 101 -9.53 -0.87 -11.55
N LEU A 102 -8.65 -1.24 -10.61
CA LEU A 102 -9.03 -1.46 -9.22
C LEU A 102 -9.59 -0.19 -8.58
N TYR A 103 -8.91 0.96 -8.77
CA TYR A 103 -9.35 2.24 -8.23
C TYR A 103 -10.78 2.59 -8.67
N TYR A 104 -11.05 2.58 -9.98
CA TYR A 104 -12.36 2.94 -10.50
C TYR A 104 -13.41 1.86 -10.27
N LEU A 105 -13.05 0.59 -10.25
CA LEU A 105 -13.97 -0.50 -9.90
C LEU A 105 -14.53 -0.28 -8.48
N VAL A 106 -13.67 0.06 -7.52
CA VAL A 106 -14.07 0.34 -6.13
C VAL A 106 -14.88 1.64 -6.04
N VAL A 107 -14.36 2.76 -6.58
CA VAL A 107 -15.01 4.08 -6.47
C VAL A 107 -16.42 4.09 -7.06
N ASN A 108 -16.63 3.40 -8.18
CA ASN A 108 -17.92 3.42 -8.87
C ASN A 108 -18.94 2.43 -8.30
N ASN A 109 -18.49 1.29 -7.74
CA ASN A 109 -19.40 0.22 -7.32
C ASN A 109 -19.61 0.14 -5.81
N MET A 110 -18.73 0.70 -4.98
CA MET A 110 -18.96 0.75 -3.53
C MET A 110 -19.81 1.96 -3.13
N ARG A 111 -20.99 1.68 -2.55
CA ARG A 111 -22.02 2.67 -2.25
C ARG A 111 -22.36 2.78 -0.76
N SER A 112 -22.27 1.67 -0.02
CA SER A 112 -22.66 1.67 1.39
C SER A 112 -21.48 1.48 2.34
N SER A 113 -21.64 1.98 3.57
CA SER A 113 -20.63 1.77 4.63
C SER A 113 -20.49 0.29 5.00
N THR A 114 -21.54 -0.53 4.80
CA THR A 114 -21.48 -1.98 5.04
C THR A 114 -20.54 -2.67 4.05
N GLN A 115 -20.55 -2.27 2.77
CA GLN A 115 -19.63 -2.82 1.77
C GLN A 115 -18.16 -2.48 2.13
N VAL A 116 -17.92 -1.24 2.54
CA VAL A 116 -16.60 -0.81 3.02
C VAL A 116 -16.18 -1.61 4.27
N LYS A 117 -17.08 -1.85 5.23
CA LYS A 117 -16.81 -2.73 6.39
C LYS A 117 -16.38 -4.13 5.96
N ARG A 118 -17.12 -4.75 5.03
CA ARG A 118 -16.81 -6.09 4.52
C ARG A 118 -15.44 -6.12 3.84
N LEU A 119 -15.09 -5.07 3.10
CA LEU A 119 -13.79 -4.98 2.44
C LEU A 119 -12.64 -4.84 3.43
N ILE A 120 -12.78 -4.01 4.46
CA ILE A 120 -11.77 -3.91 5.53
C ILE A 120 -11.60 -5.25 6.24
N TRP A 121 -12.70 -5.96 6.55
CA TRP A 121 -12.60 -7.30 7.15
C TRP A 121 -11.97 -8.33 6.21
N SER A 122 -12.24 -8.26 4.90
CA SER A 122 -11.55 -9.08 3.90
C SER A 122 -10.04 -8.85 3.94
N MET A 123 -9.59 -7.59 3.92
CA MET A 123 -8.17 -7.24 4.03
C MET A 123 -7.53 -7.74 5.33
N LEU A 124 -8.17 -7.49 6.47
CA LEU A 124 -7.65 -7.88 7.79
C LEU A 124 -7.63 -9.40 7.96
N SER A 125 -8.65 -10.11 7.49
CA SER A 125 -8.70 -11.59 7.54
C SER A 125 -7.62 -12.22 6.66
N SER A 126 -7.38 -11.67 5.47
CA SER A 126 -6.26 -12.07 4.63
C SER A 126 -4.91 -11.82 5.31
N ALA A 127 -4.74 -10.68 5.97
CA ALA A 127 -3.54 -10.37 6.73
C ALA A 127 -3.30 -11.34 7.89
N VAL A 128 -4.36 -11.86 8.53
CA VAL A 128 -4.25 -12.92 9.54
C VAL A 128 -3.67 -14.19 8.89
N VAL A 129 -4.18 -14.62 7.73
CA VAL A 129 -3.65 -15.80 7.03
C VAL A 129 -2.17 -15.62 6.68
N VAL A 130 -1.80 -14.45 6.15
CA VAL A 130 -0.41 -14.09 5.82
C VAL A 130 0.49 -14.13 7.06
N ALA A 131 0.04 -13.55 8.18
CA ALA A 131 0.81 -13.52 9.42
C ALA A 131 0.96 -14.93 10.02
N MET A 132 -0.11 -15.74 10.02
CA MET A 132 -0.06 -17.12 10.49
C MET A 132 0.88 -17.98 9.65
N TYR A 133 0.87 -17.81 8.32
CA TYR A 133 1.85 -18.48 7.46
C TYR A 133 3.29 -17.99 7.72
N GLY A 134 3.48 -16.71 8.05
CA GLY A 134 4.78 -16.19 8.48
C GLY A 134 5.28 -16.80 9.79
N PHE A 135 4.40 -16.97 10.79
CA PHE A 135 4.77 -17.70 12.01
C PHE A 135 5.06 -19.17 11.74
N TYR A 136 4.27 -19.82 10.88
CA TYR A 136 4.53 -21.19 10.44
C TYR A 136 5.92 -21.30 9.78
N GLN A 137 6.28 -20.36 8.91
CA GLN A 137 7.60 -20.29 8.29
C GLN A 137 8.70 -20.18 9.35
N TYR A 138 8.53 -19.32 10.36
CA TYR A 138 9.52 -19.13 11.43
C TYR A 138 9.74 -20.41 12.27
N PHE A 139 8.66 -21.10 12.66
CA PHE A 139 8.76 -22.26 13.54
C PHE A 139 9.09 -23.58 12.84
N PHE A 140 8.65 -23.74 11.58
CA PHE A 140 8.71 -25.02 10.87
C PHE A 140 9.48 -24.97 9.55
N GLY A 141 9.79 -23.78 9.03
CA GLY A 141 10.19 -23.59 7.64
C GLY A 141 11.56 -22.93 7.46
N ALA A 142 12.64 -23.64 7.76
CA ALA A 142 13.96 -23.30 7.21
C ALA A 142 14.05 -23.74 5.73
N THR A 143 13.25 -23.13 4.86
CA THR A 143 13.49 -23.24 3.41
C THR A 143 14.80 -22.56 3.04
N LEU A 144 15.56 -23.13 2.11
CA LEU A 144 16.84 -22.59 1.60
C LEU A 144 16.74 -21.09 1.23
N SER A 145 15.59 -20.65 0.70
CA SER A 145 15.30 -19.26 0.33
C SER A 145 15.19 -18.28 1.51
N ALA A 146 14.98 -18.77 2.74
CA ALA A 146 14.96 -17.91 3.92
C ALA A 146 16.37 -17.55 4.42
N LEU A 147 17.38 -18.35 4.03
CA LEU A 147 18.79 -18.09 4.30
C LEU A 147 19.35 -17.02 3.34
N GLU A 148 18.83 -16.89 2.12
CA GLU A 148 19.28 -15.90 1.12
C GLU A 148 19.06 -14.44 1.56
N TRP A 149 18.12 -14.19 2.47
CA TRP A 149 17.81 -12.84 2.96
C TRP A 149 18.65 -12.40 4.17
N VAL A 150 19.54 -13.28 4.64
CA VAL A 150 20.40 -13.06 5.80
C VAL A 150 21.84 -12.91 5.31
N ASP A 151 22.49 -11.82 5.72
CA ASP A 151 23.94 -11.71 5.64
C ASP A 151 24.54 -12.37 6.89
N GLY A 152 24.88 -13.66 6.76
CA GLY A 152 25.38 -14.47 7.88
C GLY A 152 26.79 -14.09 8.34
N GLU A 153 27.56 -13.40 7.50
CA GLU A 153 28.88 -12.88 7.88
C GLU A 153 28.74 -11.63 8.76
N GLN A 154 27.77 -10.77 8.42
CA GLN A 154 27.52 -9.54 9.17
C GLN A 154 26.64 -9.74 10.41
N PHE A 155 25.68 -10.68 10.38
CA PHE A 155 24.73 -10.96 11.45
C PHE A 155 24.66 -12.46 11.77
N PRO A 156 25.67 -13.01 12.46
CA PRO A 156 25.79 -14.46 12.70
C PRO A 156 24.63 -15.03 13.53
N ASP A 157 23.99 -14.21 14.37
CA ASP A 157 22.85 -14.62 15.19
C ASP A 157 21.49 -14.51 14.47
N LEU A 158 21.44 -13.85 13.31
CA LEU A 158 20.21 -13.68 12.54
C LEU A 158 19.97 -14.89 11.64
N LYS A 159 19.37 -15.96 12.15
CA LYS A 159 19.26 -17.21 11.36
C LYS A 159 18.21 -17.18 10.24
N MET A 160 17.22 -16.28 10.31
CA MET A 160 16.10 -16.25 9.37
C MET A 160 15.39 -14.88 9.34
N ARG A 161 14.91 -14.49 8.15
CA ARG A 161 13.94 -13.40 7.99
C ARG A 161 12.64 -13.94 7.35
N VAL A 162 11.51 -13.73 8.02
CA VAL A 162 10.20 -14.18 7.54
C VAL A 162 9.75 -13.31 6.36
N PHE A 163 9.28 -13.95 5.29
CA PHE A 163 8.77 -13.29 4.10
C PHE A 163 7.35 -13.72 3.69
N SER A 164 6.84 -14.82 4.24
CA SER A 164 5.47 -15.32 4.04
C SER A 164 5.11 -15.43 2.55
N THR A 165 3.87 -15.12 2.17
CA THR A 165 3.37 -15.20 0.78
C THR A 165 3.86 -14.07 -0.14
N LEU A 166 4.57 -13.07 0.41
CA LEU A 166 5.06 -11.91 -0.34
C LEU A 166 6.50 -12.07 -0.82
N GLU A 167 7.13 -13.21 -0.54
CA GLU A 167 8.45 -13.64 -1.06
C GLU A 167 9.64 -12.72 -0.74
N ASN A 168 9.39 -11.59 -0.08
CA ASN A 168 10.39 -10.63 0.36
C ASN A 168 10.01 -10.08 1.75
N PRO A 169 10.94 -10.10 2.72
CA PRO A 169 10.65 -9.67 4.10
C PRO A 169 10.30 -8.19 4.22
N ASN A 170 10.84 -7.31 3.37
CA ASN A 170 10.50 -5.88 3.38
C ASN A 170 9.10 -5.64 2.81
N LEU A 171 8.70 -6.39 1.77
CA LEU A 171 7.34 -6.32 1.23
C LEU A 171 6.32 -6.81 2.27
N LEU A 172 6.60 -7.93 2.93
CA LEU A 172 5.78 -8.41 4.05
C LEU A 172 5.68 -7.37 5.16
N ALA A 173 6.81 -6.77 5.55
CA ALA A 173 6.80 -5.76 6.60
C ALA A 173 5.97 -4.53 6.20
N GLY A 174 6.11 -4.01 4.97
CA GLY A 174 5.29 -2.90 4.47
C GLY A 174 3.79 -3.22 4.44
N PHE A 175 3.43 -4.45 4.05
CA PHE A 175 2.05 -4.95 4.13
C PHE A 175 1.53 -4.94 5.57
N LEU A 176 2.29 -5.51 6.52
CA LEU A 176 1.90 -5.60 7.93
C LEU A 176 1.78 -4.22 8.59
N VAL A 177 2.70 -3.28 8.29
CA VAL A 177 2.58 -1.88 8.73
C VAL A 177 1.24 -1.27 8.31
N THR A 178 0.86 -1.49 7.05
CA THR A 178 -0.41 -0.99 6.50
C THR A 178 -1.61 -1.59 7.25
N MET A 179 -1.61 -2.90 7.48
CA MET A 179 -2.71 -3.59 8.18
C MET A 179 -2.78 -3.22 9.66
N MET A 180 -1.64 -3.05 10.33
CA MET A 180 -1.55 -2.53 11.70
C MET A 180 -2.11 -1.12 11.81
N ALA A 181 -1.80 -0.24 10.85
CA ALA A 181 -2.33 1.13 10.84
C ALA A 181 -3.86 1.14 10.72
N ILE A 182 -4.42 0.34 9.81
CA ILE A 182 -5.87 0.19 9.63
C ILE A 182 -6.53 -0.36 10.91
N ALA A 183 -6.01 -1.46 11.47
CA ALA A 183 -6.54 -2.07 12.67
C ALA A 183 -6.49 -1.10 13.87
N SER A 184 -5.37 -0.42 14.08
CA SER A 184 -5.20 0.54 15.19
C SER A 184 -6.11 1.77 15.05
N GLY A 185 -6.26 2.35 13.85
CA GLY A 185 -7.19 3.45 13.61
C GLY A 185 -8.65 3.07 13.90
N MET A 186 -9.04 1.86 13.49
CA MET A 186 -10.36 1.29 13.76
C MET A 186 -10.58 0.99 15.25
N GLY A 187 -9.59 0.39 15.91
CA GLY A 187 -9.61 0.10 17.35
C GLY A 187 -9.73 1.36 18.19
N TYR A 188 -9.00 2.42 17.84
CA TYR A 188 -9.02 3.69 18.57
C TYR A 188 -10.39 4.36 18.59
N LYS A 189 -11.15 4.27 17.49
CA LYS A 189 -12.50 4.84 17.38
C LYS A 189 -13.63 3.84 17.62
N ALA A 190 -13.31 2.59 17.97
CA ALA A 190 -14.33 1.57 18.25
C ALA A 190 -15.15 1.92 19.49
N GLN A 191 -16.47 1.76 19.41
CA GLN A 191 -17.38 2.06 20.52
C GLN A 191 -17.46 0.91 21.53
N GLU A 192 -17.63 -0.32 21.02
CA GLU A 192 -17.77 -1.51 21.85
C GLU A 192 -16.41 -2.08 22.22
N ASN A 193 -16.25 -2.49 23.48
CA ASN A 193 -15.00 -3.06 23.99
C ASN A 193 -14.59 -4.33 23.23
N LYS A 194 -15.55 -5.14 22.76
CA LYS A 194 -15.25 -6.34 21.96
C LYS A 194 -14.42 -6.02 20.71
N TYR A 195 -14.76 -4.93 20.01
CA TYR A 195 -14.04 -4.54 18.80
C TYR A 195 -12.66 -3.96 19.13
N LYS A 196 -12.51 -3.23 20.25
CA LYS A 196 -11.20 -2.78 20.72
C LYS A 196 -10.27 -3.96 20.97
N ILE A 197 -10.76 -4.99 21.66
CA ILE A 197 -9.99 -6.21 21.94
C ILE A 197 -9.57 -6.89 20.63
N VAL A 198 -10.51 -7.07 19.69
CA VAL A 198 -10.22 -7.70 18.40
C VAL A 198 -9.16 -6.92 17.62
N TYR A 199 -9.31 -5.60 17.47
CA TYR A 199 -8.33 -4.79 16.73
C TYR A 199 -6.98 -4.74 17.42
N SER A 200 -6.94 -4.68 18.76
CA SER A 200 -5.67 -4.76 19.51
C SER A 200 -4.99 -6.12 19.32
N ALA A 201 -5.75 -7.21 19.34
CA ALA A 201 -5.21 -8.55 19.07
C ALA A 201 -4.63 -8.66 17.65
N LEU A 202 -5.30 -8.07 16.65
CA LEU A 202 -4.76 -7.99 15.29
C LEU A 202 -3.47 -7.18 15.20
N VAL A 203 -3.39 -6.03 15.87
CA VAL A 203 -2.16 -5.22 15.93
C VAL A 203 -1.01 -5.99 16.57
N ILE A 204 -1.27 -6.74 17.65
CA ILE A 204 -0.26 -7.58 18.31
C ILE A 204 0.19 -8.72 17.41
N LEU A 205 -0.76 -9.42 16.77
CA LEU A 205 -0.47 -10.52 15.83
C LEU A 205 0.41 -10.04 14.67
N PHE A 206 0.01 -8.95 14.02
CA PHE A 206 0.76 -8.38 12.90
C PHE A 206 2.11 -7.81 13.33
N GLY A 207 2.17 -7.16 14.50
CA GLY A 207 3.40 -6.65 15.10
C GLY A 207 4.41 -7.76 15.41
N GLY A 208 3.94 -8.87 15.97
CA GLY A 208 4.77 -10.05 16.23
C GLY A 208 5.38 -10.60 14.94
N CYS A 209 4.58 -10.76 13.87
CA CYS A 209 5.08 -11.23 12.58
C CYS A 209 6.04 -10.20 11.94
N LEU A 210 5.75 -8.91 12.07
CA LEU A 210 6.58 -7.82 11.56
C LEU A 210 7.97 -7.79 12.21
N ILE A 211 8.09 -8.09 13.51
CA ILE A 211 9.39 -8.18 14.19
C ILE A 211 10.27 -9.27 13.54
N LEU A 212 9.67 -10.42 13.20
CA LEU A 212 10.36 -11.55 12.57
C LEU A 212 10.82 -11.29 11.11
N THR A 213 10.41 -10.16 10.51
CA THR A 213 10.91 -9.73 9.19
C THR A 213 12.28 -9.05 9.27
N TYR A 214 12.67 -8.57 10.46
CA TYR A 214 13.87 -7.75 10.70
C TYR A 214 14.04 -6.56 9.73
N SER A 215 12.91 -6.02 9.22
CA SER A 215 12.90 -4.88 8.31
C SER A 215 12.96 -3.55 9.08
N ARG A 216 14.15 -2.95 9.11
CA ARG A 216 14.43 -1.68 9.80
C ARG A 216 13.55 -0.52 9.31
N GLY A 217 13.35 -0.41 8.00
CA GLY A 217 12.48 0.61 7.41
C GLY A 217 11.02 0.49 7.87
N ALA A 218 10.54 -0.74 8.08
CA ALA A 218 9.20 -0.96 8.62
C ALA A 218 9.10 -0.59 10.10
N TRP A 219 10.12 -0.88 10.91
CA TRP A 219 10.15 -0.45 12.32
C TRP A 219 10.12 1.08 12.44
N LEU A 220 10.91 1.78 11.64
CA LEU A 220 10.87 3.24 11.55
C LEU A 220 9.49 3.74 11.13
N SER A 221 8.85 3.06 10.18
CA SER A 221 7.49 3.39 9.74
C SER A 221 6.45 3.21 10.85
N VAL A 222 6.53 2.13 11.64
CA VAL A 222 5.65 1.93 12.81
C VAL A 222 5.85 3.04 13.83
N LEU A 223 7.11 3.38 14.16
CA LEU A 223 7.42 4.48 15.08
C LEU A 223 6.87 5.82 14.57
N ALA A 224 6.99 6.08 13.27
CA ALA A 224 6.44 7.29 12.66
C ALA A 224 4.89 7.34 12.73
N ILE A 225 4.21 6.23 12.43
CA ILE A 225 2.74 6.14 12.55
C ILE A 225 2.30 6.38 14.00
N VAL A 226 2.98 5.74 14.94
CA VAL A 226 2.76 5.90 16.37
C VAL A 226 2.94 7.36 16.79
N ALA A 227 4.03 8.00 16.35
CA ALA A 227 4.30 9.40 16.61
C ALA A 227 3.16 10.29 16.08
N MET A 228 2.76 10.05 14.83
CA MET A 228 1.66 10.75 14.18
C MET A 228 0.33 10.58 14.94
N TYR A 229 0.00 9.35 15.36
CA TYR A 229 -1.20 9.10 16.16
C TYR A 229 -1.13 9.77 17.53
N GLY A 230 0.04 9.77 18.18
CA GLY A 230 0.27 10.51 19.41
C GLY A 230 -0.01 12.01 19.24
N MET A 231 0.42 12.61 18.13
CA MET A 231 0.15 14.02 17.83
C MET A 231 -1.32 14.30 17.49
N LEU A 232 -1.98 13.41 16.75
CA LEU A 232 -3.36 13.60 16.27
C LEU A 232 -4.43 13.24 17.32
N CYS A 233 -4.15 12.28 18.20
CA CYS A 233 -5.16 11.68 19.08
C CYS A 233 -4.89 11.95 20.56
N ASN A 234 -3.67 11.68 21.06
CA ASN A 234 -3.31 11.92 22.46
C ASN A 234 -1.79 12.02 22.66
N ARG A 235 -1.31 13.21 23.02
CA ARG A 235 0.13 13.50 23.23
C ARG A 235 0.76 12.67 24.35
N LYS A 236 -0.01 12.08 25.27
CA LYS A 236 0.53 11.19 26.33
C LYS A 236 0.91 9.80 25.80
N ILE A 237 0.18 9.31 24.78
CA ILE A 237 0.46 8.02 24.13
C ILE A 237 1.76 8.10 23.31
N PHE A 238 2.07 9.26 22.76
CA PHE A 238 3.36 9.56 22.12
C PHE A 238 4.55 9.24 23.04
N TRP A 239 4.52 9.75 24.28
CA TRP A 239 5.60 9.57 25.25
C TRP A 239 5.71 8.13 25.77
N LEU A 240 4.59 7.44 25.95
CA LEU A 240 4.57 6.03 26.37
C LEU A 240 5.18 5.10 25.31
N LEU A 241 5.01 5.42 24.02
CA LEU A 241 5.47 4.57 22.93
C LEU A 241 6.93 4.86 22.51
N LEU A 242 7.49 6.00 22.92
CA LEU A 242 8.95 6.25 22.90
C LEU A 242 9.73 5.26 23.80
N LEU A 243 9.05 4.52 24.70
CA LEU A 243 9.65 3.48 25.54
C LEU A 243 9.74 2.11 24.83
N LEU A 244 9.06 1.90 23.70
CA LEU A 244 9.10 0.62 22.98
C LEU A 244 10.50 0.24 22.45
N PRO A 245 11.31 1.16 21.90
CA PRO A 245 12.71 0.87 21.56
C PRO A 245 13.53 0.47 22.80
N VAL A 246 13.22 1.05 23.97
CA VAL A 246 13.87 0.72 25.25
C VAL A 246 13.45 -0.67 25.73
N ILE A 247 12.20 -1.08 25.50
CA ILE A 247 11.75 -2.46 25.82
C ILE A 247 12.36 -3.47 24.84
N ALA A 248 12.41 -3.14 23.55
CA ALA A 248 13.06 -3.95 22.53
C ALA A 248 14.57 -4.11 22.79
N PHE A 249 15.20 -3.10 23.39
CA PHE A 249 16.59 -3.14 23.84
C PHE A 249 16.86 -4.27 24.85
N PHE A 250 15.88 -4.66 25.67
CA PHE A 250 16.07 -5.74 26.65
C PHE A 250 15.56 -7.11 26.18
N ALA A 251 15.03 -7.24 24.96
CA ALA A 251 14.28 -8.42 24.54
C ALA A 251 15.14 -9.51 23.85
N HIS A 252 16.14 -9.14 23.03
CA HIS A 252 16.96 -10.11 22.30
C HIS A 252 18.21 -9.49 21.65
N ASP A 253 19.35 -10.19 21.68
CA ASP A 253 20.64 -9.70 21.14
C ASP A 253 20.59 -9.43 19.63
N ALA A 254 19.97 -10.29 18.84
CA ALA A 254 19.83 -10.05 17.39
C ALA A 254 18.91 -8.85 17.06
N LEU A 255 17.97 -8.50 17.94
CA LEU A 255 17.15 -7.28 17.78
C LEU A 255 17.97 -6.03 18.10
N LEU A 256 18.82 -6.10 19.13
CA LEU A 256 19.74 -5.04 19.51
C LEU A 256 20.72 -4.70 18.39
N GLU A 257 21.40 -5.72 17.84
CA GLU A 257 22.33 -5.52 16.72
C GLU A 257 21.62 -4.88 15.53
N ARG A 258 20.41 -5.33 15.22
CA ARG A 258 19.62 -4.77 14.12
C ARG A 258 19.17 -3.34 14.39
N LEU A 259 18.80 -2.98 15.63
CA LEU A 259 18.49 -1.61 16.02
C LEU A 259 19.72 -0.70 15.92
N MET A 260 20.86 -1.14 16.44
CA MET A 260 22.12 -0.38 16.38
C MET A 260 22.60 -0.17 14.94
N SER A 261 22.35 -1.14 14.05
CA SER A 261 22.68 -1.00 12.62
C SER A 261 21.91 0.11 11.90
N ILE A 262 20.77 0.59 12.44
CA ILE A 262 20.05 1.76 11.89
C ILE A 262 20.91 3.01 12.03
N MET A 263 21.69 3.10 13.10
CA MET A 263 22.55 4.24 13.41
C MET A 263 23.96 4.10 12.83
N ASN A 264 24.29 2.95 12.22
CA ASN A 264 25.60 2.70 11.65
C ASN A 264 25.59 2.93 10.12
N PRO A 265 26.25 3.99 9.60
CA PRO A 265 26.32 4.26 8.17
C PRO A 265 27.13 3.22 7.39
N THR A 266 28.01 2.47 8.06
CA THR A 266 28.91 1.48 7.42
C THR A 266 28.29 0.10 7.27
N ASP A 267 27.03 -0.09 7.70
CA ASP A 267 26.27 -1.31 7.48
C ASP A 267 26.16 -1.62 5.97
N THR A 268 26.44 -2.86 5.56
CA THR A 268 26.50 -3.29 4.15
C THR A 268 25.27 -2.87 3.35
N SER A 269 24.08 -2.98 3.98
CA SER A 269 22.81 -2.60 3.35
C SER A 269 22.62 -1.08 3.24
N SER A 270 23.15 -0.28 4.16
CA SER A 270 23.08 1.19 4.11
C SER A 270 24.04 1.75 3.06
N THR A 271 25.29 1.25 3.03
CA THR A 271 26.30 1.61 2.03
C THR A 271 25.82 1.30 0.60
N LEU A 272 25.21 0.13 0.39
CA LEU A 272 24.62 -0.23 -0.90
C LEU A 272 23.54 0.77 -1.32
N ARG A 273 22.62 1.16 -0.43
CA ARG A 273 21.57 2.14 -0.77
C ARG A 273 22.15 3.49 -1.18
N LEU A 274 23.16 3.99 -0.46
CA LEU A 274 23.79 5.27 -0.81
C LEU A 274 24.42 5.24 -2.21
N ALA A 275 25.14 4.16 -2.54
CA ALA A 275 25.70 3.94 -3.87
C ALA A 275 24.61 3.91 -4.96
N LEU A 276 23.50 3.21 -4.70
CA LEU A 276 22.36 3.16 -5.61
C LEU A 276 21.70 4.53 -5.79
N TRP A 277 21.61 5.34 -4.73
CA TRP A 277 21.00 6.67 -4.82
C TRP A 277 21.84 7.61 -5.65
N GLU A 278 23.16 7.59 -5.50
CA GLU A 278 24.06 8.39 -6.33
C GLU A 278 23.95 8.02 -7.81
N SER A 279 23.95 6.72 -8.10
CA SER A 279 23.73 6.18 -9.46
C SER A 279 22.37 6.64 -10.02
N THR A 280 21.32 6.58 -9.21
CA THR A 280 19.95 6.99 -9.60
C THR A 280 19.86 8.49 -9.84
N ILE A 281 20.52 9.30 -9.02
CA ILE A 281 20.55 10.77 -9.18
C ILE A 281 21.20 11.11 -10.52
N ALA A 282 22.29 10.44 -10.91
CA ALA A 282 22.91 10.64 -12.22
C ALA A 282 21.95 10.29 -13.38
N MET A 283 21.14 9.22 -13.26
CA MET A 283 20.09 8.92 -14.24
C MET A 283 19.05 10.04 -14.34
N ILE A 284 18.59 10.56 -13.19
CA ILE A 284 17.59 11.64 -13.14
C ILE A 284 18.15 12.91 -13.77
N VAL A 285 19.41 13.27 -13.47
CA VAL A 285 20.07 14.44 -14.05
C VAL A 285 20.19 14.31 -15.57
N ASN A 286 20.50 13.11 -16.08
CA ASN A 286 20.63 12.88 -17.52
C ASN A 286 19.28 12.82 -18.25
N LYS A 287 18.20 12.34 -17.61
CA LYS A 287 16.86 12.26 -18.21
C LYS A 287 15.75 12.83 -17.29
N PRO A 288 15.76 14.14 -16.99
CA PRO A 288 14.92 14.71 -15.92
C PRO A 288 13.42 14.78 -16.24
N PHE A 289 13.03 14.81 -17.52
CA PHE A 289 11.64 15.05 -17.92
C PHE A 289 10.82 13.78 -18.14
N LEU A 290 11.25 12.91 -19.06
CA LEU A 290 10.57 11.64 -19.35
C LEU A 290 11.10 10.48 -18.52
N GLY A 291 12.26 10.64 -17.87
CA GLY A 291 12.95 9.54 -17.21
C GLY A 291 13.60 8.58 -18.19
N ILE A 292 13.98 7.43 -17.67
CA ILE A 292 14.60 6.31 -18.40
C ILE A 292 13.57 5.36 -19.01
N GLY A 293 12.28 5.55 -18.70
CA GLY A 293 11.18 4.70 -19.13
C GLY A 293 10.67 3.76 -18.05
N TRP A 294 9.36 3.54 -18.04
CA TRP A 294 8.67 2.68 -17.06
C TRP A 294 9.29 1.29 -16.97
N GLY A 295 9.68 0.88 -15.76
CA GLY A 295 10.29 -0.43 -15.49
C GLY A 295 11.68 -0.64 -16.10
N ALA A 296 12.31 0.39 -16.67
CA ALA A 296 13.59 0.27 -17.35
C ALA A 296 14.82 0.34 -16.42
N TYR A 297 14.62 0.51 -15.11
CA TYR A 297 15.71 0.73 -14.15
C TYR A 297 16.84 -0.31 -14.28
N TRP A 298 16.51 -1.59 -14.28
CA TRP A 298 17.51 -2.67 -14.34
C TRP A 298 18.27 -2.75 -15.68
N MET A 299 17.71 -2.20 -16.76
CA MET A 299 18.35 -2.16 -18.07
C MET A 299 19.31 -0.98 -18.20
N VAL A 300 19.03 0.12 -17.50
CA VAL A 300 19.81 1.36 -17.56
C VAL A 300 20.83 1.45 -16.43
N TYR A 301 20.58 0.81 -15.29
CA TYR A 301 21.50 0.80 -14.15
C TYR A 301 22.95 0.46 -14.49
N PRO A 302 23.26 -0.54 -15.35
CA PRO A 302 24.64 -0.85 -15.71
C PRO A 302 25.45 0.32 -16.27
N ASP A 303 24.82 1.29 -16.95
CA ASP A 303 25.51 2.48 -17.49
C ASP A 303 25.90 3.49 -16.39
N TYR A 304 25.35 3.32 -15.19
CA TYR A 304 25.53 4.19 -14.02
C TYR A 304 26.05 3.42 -12.80
N ASP A 305 26.52 2.18 -12.97
CA ASP A 305 27.05 1.38 -11.88
C ASP A 305 28.44 1.87 -11.48
N PHE A 306 28.48 2.90 -10.63
CA PHE A 306 29.74 3.50 -10.19
C PHE A 306 30.48 2.69 -9.14
N PHE A 307 29.82 1.74 -8.46
CA PHE A 307 30.33 1.14 -7.22
C PHE A 307 30.31 -0.39 -7.19
N ILE A 308 29.26 -1.05 -7.69
CA ILE A 308 29.11 -2.51 -7.58
C ILE A 308 30.00 -3.21 -8.60
N ASN A 309 30.02 -2.71 -9.85
CA ASN A 309 30.87 -3.15 -10.96
C ASN A 309 30.88 -4.68 -11.15
N ASN A 310 29.74 -5.35 -10.90
CA ASN A 310 29.61 -6.80 -11.01
C ASN A 310 28.55 -7.16 -12.06
N PRO A 311 28.95 -7.70 -13.23
CA PRO A 311 28.02 -7.98 -14.32
C PRO A 311 27.01 -9.10 -13.98
N ASN A 312 27.27 -9.90 -12.95
CA ASN A 312 26.35 -10.95 -12.50
C ASN A 312 25.26 -10.42 -11.55
N THR A 313 25.38 -9.19 -11.06
CA THR A 313 24.44 -8.59 -10.12
C THR A 313 23.43 -7.71 -10.85
N LYS A 314 22.16 -8.11 -10.85
CA LYS A 314 21.06 -7.31 -11.43
C LYS A 314 20.40 -6.45 -10.35
N ILE A 315 20.41 -5.13 -10.53
CA ILE A 315 19.73 -4.18 -9.66
C ILE A 315 18.41 -3.75 -10.26
N PHE A 316 17.30 -4.07 -9.58
CA PHE A 316 15.96 -3.80 -10.09
C PHE A 316 15.40 -2.43 -9.73
N HIS A 317 15.90 -1.78 -8.68
CA HIS A 317 15.42 -0.48 -8.22
C HIS A 317 16.38 0.22 -7.26
N ALA A 318 16.16 1.51 -7.05
CA ALA A 318 16.98 2.39 -6.22
C ALA A 318 16.90 2.15 -4.69
N HIS A 319 16.00 1.27 -4.22
CA HIS A 319 15.66 1.17 -2.78
C HIS A 319 15.25 2.52 -2.15
N ASN A 320 14.71 3.41 -2.99
CA ASN A 320 14.08 4.67 -2.59
C ASN A 320 12.99 4.95 -3.61
N MET A 321 11.74 4.96 -3.14
CA MET A 321 10.56 5.11 -3.97
C MET A 321 10.59 6.40 -4.80
N TYR A 322 11.02 7.50 -4.20
CA TYR A 322 10.98 8.82 -4.83
C TYR A 322 12.03 8.93 -5.93
N LEU A 323 13.26 8.47 -5.67
CA LEU A 323 14.32 8.42 -6.66
C LEU A 323 13.96 7.48 -7.81
N ASN A 324 13.39 6.30 -7.50
CA ASN A 324 13.01 5.34 -8.54
C ASN A 324 11.90 5.90 -9.46
N ILE A 325 10.86 6.51 -8.87
CA ILE A 325 9.78 7.14 -9.65
C ILE A 325 10.34 8.29 -10.51
N ALA A 326 11.18 9.15 -9.94
CA ALA A 326 11.81 10.23 -10.72
C ALA A 326 12.71 9.71 -11.84
N ALA A 327 13.45 8.62 -11.61
CA ALA A 327 14.29 8.02 -12.63
C ALA A 327 13.45 7.45 -13.77
N GLU A 328 12.41 6.65 -13.48
CA GLU A 328 11.63 5.97 -14.51
C GLU A 328 10.70 6.87 -15.31
N ILE A 329 9.98 7.79 -14.64
CA ILE A 329 8.94 8.62 -15.27
C ILE A 329 9.21 10.14 -15.19
N GLY A 330 10.42 10.52 -14.78
CA GLY A 330 10.87 11.90 -14.68
C GLY A 330 10.33 12.68 -13.49
N ILE A 331 10.90 13.86 -13.28
CA ILE A 331 10.50 14.82 -12.23
C ILE A 331 9.02 15.23 -12.37
N PRO A 332 8.47 15.53 -13.57
CA PRO A 332 7.04 15.80 -13.72
C PRO A 332 6.15 14.65 -13.26
N GLY A 333 6.55 13.40 -13.54
CA GLY A 333 5.85 12.20 -13.08
C GLY A 333 5.87 12.08 -11.56
N LEU A 334 7.04 12.27 -10.93
CA LEU A 334 7.17 12.31 -9.47
C LEU A 334 6.29 13.39 -8.83
N ILE A 335 6.32 14.64 -9.34
CA ILE A 335 5.50 15.74 -8.81
C ILE A 335 4.01 15.40 -8.89
N THR A 336 3.58 14.80 -10.00
CA THR A 336 2.18 14.39 -10.17
C THR A 336 1.80 13.30 -9.17
N PHE A 337 2.65 12.28 -9.00
CA PHE A 337 2.46 11.23 -8.00
C PHE A 337 2.36 11.79 -6.58
N LEU A 338 3.28 12.67 -6.18
CA LEU A 338 3.28 13.31 -4.87
C LEU A 338 2.04 14.18 -4.65
N THR A 339 1.57 14.87 -5.69
CA THR A 339 0.35 15.69 -5.64
C THR A 339 -0.89 14.84 -5.39
N ILE A 340 -1.03 13.71 -6.09
CA ILE A 340 -2.12 12.75 -5.88
C ILE A 340 -2.08 12.19 -4.46
N MET A 341 -0.91 11.77 -4.01
CA MET A 341 -0.70 11.21 -2.67
C MET A 341 -1.04 12.23 -1.58
N TYR A 342 -0.54 13.47 -1.71
CA TYR A 342 -0.86 14.57 -0.80
C TYR A 342 -2.36 14.88 -0.78
N GLY A 343 -2.98 14.95 -1.95
CA GLY A 343 -4.41 15.25 -2.09
C GLY A 343 -5.30 14.22 -1.39
N HIS A 344 -5.03 12.92 -1.59
CA HIS A 344 -5.75 11.85 -0.89
C HIS A 344 -5.49 11.89 0.63
N LEU A 345 -4.23 12.10 1.05
CA LEU A 345 -3.89 12.19 2.48
C LEU A 345 -4.61 13.37 3.16
N ARG A 346 -4.66 14.53 2.51
CA ARG A 346 -5.40 15.71 2.98
C ARG A 346 -6.89 15.42 3.11
N LEU A 347 -7.48 14.76 2.11
CA LEU A 347 -8.89 14.38 2.12
C LEU A 347 -9.21 13.40 3.26
N ALA A 348 -8.35 12.40 3.47
CA ALA A 348 -8.48 11.46 4.57
C ALA A 348 -8.37 12.17 5.94
N LEU A 349 -7.36 13.04 6.11
CA LEU A 349 -7.15 13.82 7.34
C LEU A 349 -8.34 14.73 7.69
N SER A 350 -8.92 15.41 6.70
CA SER A 350 -10.13 16.23 6.92
C SER A 350 -11.28 15.36 7.43
N SER A 351 -11.46 14.18 6.85
CA SER A 351 -12.51 13.23 7.23
C SER A 351 -12.29 12.58 8.60
N VAL A 352 -11.06 12.54 9.13
CA VAL A 352 -10.80 12.07 10.51
C VAL A 352 -11.47 13.00 11.53
N ARG A 353 -11.45 14.31 11.28
CA ARG A 353 -11.93 15.34 12.23
C ARG A 353 -13.45 15.55 12.19
N GLU A 354 -14.08 15.29 11.04
CA GLU A 354 -15.46 15.72 10.76
C GLU A 354 -16.55 14.63 10.89
N SER A 355 -16.21 13.39 11.28
CA SER A 355 -17.07 12.24 10.97
C SER A 355 -17.57 11.39 12.16
N ILE A 356 -18.54 10.51 11.82
CA ILE A 356 -19.05 9.41 12.65
C ILE A 356 -17.89 8.52 13.09
N ARG A 357 -17.91 8.05 14.35
CA ARG A 357 -16.77 7.34 14.98
C ARG A 357 -16.16 6.24 14.09
N TRP A 358 -16.96 5.44 13.39
CA TRP A 358 -16.45 4.37 12.52
C TRP A 358 -15.74 4.87 11.26
N SER A 359 -16.28 5.84 10.52
CA SER A 359 -15.62 6.37 9.31
C SER A 359 -14.37 7.17 9.66
N SER A 360 -14.38 7.88 10.80
CA SER A 360 -13.19 8.51 11.40
C SER A 360 -12.10 7.47 11.69
N GLY A 361 -12.47 6.29 12.22
CA GLY A 361 -11.55 5.20 12.51
C GLY A 361 -10.86 4.63 11.28
N ILE A 362 -11.62 4.35 10.20
CA ILE A 362 -11.03 3.92 8.92
C ILE A 362 -10.10 4.99 8.38
N MET A 363 -10.55 6.24 8.31
CA MET A 363 -9.74 7.32 7.75
C MET A 363 -8.45 7.52 8.53
N LEU A 364 -8.50 7.43 9.87
CA LEU A 364 -7.30 7.48 10.70
C LEU A 364 -6.35 6.33 10.37
N GLY A 365 -6.90 5.14 10.19
CA GLY A 365 -6.15 3.95 9.80
C GLY A 365 -5.48 4.06 8.43
N ILE A 366 -6.21 4.58 7.43
CA ILE A 366 -5.68 4.80 6.08
C ILE A 366 -4.63 5.91 6.08
N VAL A 367 -4.82 6.99 6.85
CA VAL A 367 -3.81 8.04 7.04
C VAL A 367 -2.52 7.43 7.61
N GLY A 368 -2.63 6.57 8.64
CA GLY A 368 -1.50 5.83 9.18
C GLY A 368 -0.83 4.94 8.15
N ALA A 369 -1.60 4.19 7.35
CA ALA A 369 -1.07 3.32 6.32
C ALA A 369 -0.28 4.09 5.24
N ILE A 370 -0.86 5.17 4.70
CA ILE A 370 -0.20 6.01 3.68
C ILE A 370 1.03 6.70 4.29
N PHE A 371 0.95 7.20 5.52
CA PHE A 371 2.09 7.82 6.19
C PHE A 371 3.23 6.81 6.42
N GLY A 372 2.91 5.58 6.81
CA GLY A 372 3.87 4.48 6.91
C GLY A 372 4.54 4.18 5.57
N LEU A 373 3.78 4.11 4.48
CA LEU A 373 4.32 3.91 3.13
C LEU A 373 5.24 5.07 2.70
N ILE A 374 4.89 6.32 3.03
CA ILE A 374 5.73 7.50 2.76
C ILE A 374 7.08 7.37 3.46
N VAL A 375 7.08 7.02 4.75
CA VAL A 375 8.30 6.89 5.54
C VAL A 375 9.13 5.71 5.05
N ASN A 376 8.50 4.55 4.80
CA ASN A 376 9.18 3.37 4.26
C ASN A 376 9.80 3.66 2.88
N GLY A 377 9.12 4.47 2.05
CA GLY A 377 9.54 4.87 0.71
C GLY A 377 10.89 5.59 0.64
N PHE A 378 11.39 6.14 1.75
CA PHE A 378 12.76 6.68 1.82
C PHE A 378 13.83 5.59 1.94
N THR A 379 13.47 4.40 2.41
CA THR A 379 14.39 3.30 2.72
C THR A 379 14.22 2.07 1.83
N ASP A 380 13.10 1.99 1.11
CA ASP A 380 12.85 0.94 0.15
C ASP A 380 11.87 1.40 -0.95
N TYR A 381 11.77 0.65 -2.05
CA TYR A 381 10.77 0.87 -3.09
C TYR A 381 9.71 -0.23 -3.08
N VAL A 382 8.90 -0.23 -2.02
CA VAL A 382 7.85 -1.23 -1.78
C VAL A 382 6.78 -1.25 -2.89
N MET A 383 6.57 -0.11 -3.56
CA MET A 383 5.64 0.06 -4.68
C MET A 383 6.14 -0.61 -5.98
N PHE A 384 7.39 -1.08 -6.04
CA PHE A 384 7.85 -1.97 -7.13
C PHE A 384 6.97 -3.23 -7.23
N ASN A 385 6.48 -3.69 -6.09
CA ASN A 385 5.63 -4.87 -6.02
C ASN A 385 4.18 -4.55 -6.42
N ILE A 386 3.63 -5.40 -7.30
CA ILE A 386 2.28 -5.23 -7.86
C ILE A 386 1.22 -5.28 -6.75
N GLN A 387 1.33 -6.22 -5.80
CA GLN A 387 0.36 -6.38 -4.72
C GLN A 387 0.27 -5.12 -3.84
N LEU A 388 1.42 -4.54 -3.47
CA LEU A 388 1.46 -3.36 -2.61
C LEU A 388 1.09 -2.06 -3.34
N SER A 389 1.44 -1.95 -4.62
CA SER A 389 0.91 -0.87 -5.46
C SER A 389 -0.61 -0.94 -5.62
N MET A 390 -1.17 -2.12 -5.90
CA MET A 390 -2.62 -2.31 -5.93
C MET A 390 -3.27 -1.96 -4.58
N LEU A 391 -2.64 -2.33 -3.46
CA LEU A 391 -3.10 -1.96 -2.13
C LEU A 391 -3.10 -0.44 -1.92
N PHE A 392 -2.05 0.27 -2.34
CA PHE A 392 -2.02 1.74 -2.29
C PHE A 392 -3.19 2.34 -3.07
N TRP A 393 -3.43 1.92 -4.31
CA TRP A 393 -4.53 2.43 -5.12
C TRP A 393 -5.91 2.09 -4.54
N LEU A 394 -6.06 0.91 -3.93
CA LEU A 394 -7.25 0.53 -3.18
C LEU A 394 -7.51 1.47 -1.99
N LEU A 395 -6.48 1.80 -1.20
CA LEU A 395 -6.61 2.72 -0.07
C LEU A 395 -7.05 4.12 -0.54
N ASN A 396 -6.46 4.61 -1.64
CA ASN A 396 -6.86 5.87 -2.26
C ASN A 396 -8.32 5.84 -2.73
N ALA A 397 -8.77 4.73 -3.32
CA ALA A 397 -10.18 4.55 -3.70
C ALA A 397 -11.12 4.57 -2.48
N LEU A 398 -10.74 3.92 -1.38
CA LEU A 398 -11.53 3.91 -0.14
C LEU A 398 -11.65 5.30 0.49
N ILE A 399 -10.61 6.13 0.42
CA ILE A 399 -10.68 7.53 0.85
C ILE A 399 -11.80 8.25 0.09
N VAL A 400 -11.82 8.13 -1.24
CA VAL A 400 -12.85 8.79 -2.07
C VAL A 400 -14.25 8.24 -1.76
N VAL A 401 -14.40 6.92 -1.62
CA VAL A 401 -15.69 6.29 -1.29
C VAL A 401 -16.23 6.78 0.05
N VAL A 402 -15.40 6.76 1.10
CA VAL A 402 -15.83 7.15 2.45
C VAL A 402 -16.07 8.66 2.53
N TRP A 403 -15.25 9.48 1.86
CA TRP A 403 -15.47 10.92 1.77
C TRP A 403 -16.82 11.24 1.11
N LYS A 404 -17.11 10.66 -0.06
CA LYS A 404 -18.41 10.85 -0.75
C LYS A 404 -19.59 10.43 0.12
N GLN A 405 -19.48 9.31 0.84
CA GLN A 405 -20.53 8.85 1.77
C GLN A 405 -20.75 9.84 2.92
N ASN A 406 -19.69 10.44 3.45
CA ASN A 406 -19.80 11.44 4.52
C ASN A 406 -20.47 12.73 4.01
N SER A 407 -20.06 13.25 2.83
CA SER A 407 -20.65 14.45 2.25
C SER A 407 -22.15 14.27 1.95
N GLN A 408 -22.54 13.15 1.33
CA GLN A 408 -23.95 12.87 1.05
C GLN A 408 -24.81 12.81 2.31
N ARG A 409 -24.29 12.26 3.42
CA ARG A 409 -25.00 12.23 4.70
C ARG A 409 -25.13 13.61 5.34
N GLN A 410 -24.08 14.44 5.25
CA GLN A 410 -24.13 15.82 5.75
C GLN A 410 -25.20 16.64 5.00
N ASP A 411 -25.26 16.51 3.68
CA ASP A 411 -26.29 17.17 2.85
C ASP A 411 -27.71 16.71 3.20
N GLN A 412 -27.91 15.41 3.40
CA GLN A 412 -29.19 14.86 3.83
C GLN A 412 -29.62 15.41 5.20
N ASN A 413 -28.70 15.43 6.17
CA ASN A 413 -28.98 15.98 7.51
C ASN A 413 -29.28 17.49 7.47
N TYR A 414 -28.59 18.25 6.61
CA TYR A 414 -28.84 19.68 6.44
C TYR A 414 -30.21 19.95 5.84
N ARG A 415 -30.62 19.16 4.83
CA ARG A 415 -31.97 19.26 4.23
C ARG A 415 -33.07 18.94 5.23
N LEU A 416 -32.91 17.90 6.06
CA LEU A 416 -33.88 17.54 7.09
C LEU A 416 -34.05 18.66 8.14
N LYS A 417 -32.96 19.35 8.51
CA LYS A 417 -33.01 20.49 9.44
C LYS A 417 -33.66 21.75 8.88
N LYS A 418 -33.85 21.87 7.56
CA LYS A 418 -34.56 22.99 6.93
C LYS A 418 -36.08 22.76 6.77
N VAL A 419 -36.52 21.51 6.93
CA VAL A 419 -37.92 21.10 6.75
C VAL A 419 -38.67 21.07 8.10
N ILE A 420 -37.94 21.14 9.21
CA ILE A 420 -38.44 21.35 10.58
C ILE A 420 -38.23 22.81 10.92
#